data_AF-A0A6N8X867-F1
#
_entry.id   AF-A0A6N8X867-F1
#
_cell.length_a   1.000
_cell.length_b   1.000
_cell.length_c   1.000
_cell.angle_alpha   90.00
_cell.angle_beta   90.00
_cell.angle_gamma   90.00
#
_symmetry.space_group_name_H-M   'P 1'
#
loop_
_entity.id
_entity.type
_entity.pdbx_description
1 polymer ?
#
loop_
_entity_poly.entity_id
_entity_poly.type
_entity_poly.pdbx_seq_one_letter_code
_entity_poly.pdbx_strand_id
1 'polypeptide(L)'
;MNDIENTINAAWERRDEIGFDTVGPVRDAVAAALHALDAGSARVAEKVGDAWVVNQWLKKAVLLSFLLNDMEPISCGPGGAPWWDKVPSKFAGWNEARFRAAGFRAVPSAIVRHSAYIAPSVVLMPSFVNLGAYVDSGTMIDTWATVGSCAQIGKNCHISGGAGIGGVLEPLQADPVIIEDSCFIGARSEVAEGVIVREG
;
A
#
# COMPACT_ATOMS: atom_id res chain seq x y z
N MET A 1 10.70 16.69 -3.14
CA MET A 1 10.63 15.27 -3.58
C MET A 1 11.93 14.81 -4.20
N ASN A 2 12.55 15.55 -5.14
CA ASN A 2 13.84 15.14 -5.75
C ASN A 2 14.94 14.77 -4.75
N ASP A 3 15.03 15.45 -3.60
CA ASP A 3 16.03 15.12 -2.57
C ASP A 3 15.78 13.78 -1.86
N ILE A 4 14.50 13.46 -1.59
CA ILE A 4 14.08 12.18 -0.99
C ILE A 4 14.35 11.04 -1.97
N GLU A 5 13.97 11.21 -3.24
CA GLU A 5 14.20 10.22 -4.29
C GLU A 5 15.70 9.95 -4.49
N ASN A 6 16.54 10.98 -4.56
CA ASN A 6 17.99 10.83 -4.67
C ASN A 6 18.58 10.06 -3.49
N THR A 7 18.13 10.39 -2.26
CA THR A 7 18.57 9.69 -1.05
C THR A 7 18.19 8.22 -1.07
N ILE A 8 16.96 7.89 -1.48
CA ILE A 8 16.49 6.50 -1.57
C ILE A 8 17.24 5.73 -2.66
N ASN A 9 17.46 6.33 -3.83
CA ASN A 9 18.24 5.72 -4.89
C ASN A 9 19.69 5.44 -4.45
N ALA A 10 20.34 6.41 -3.79
CA ALA A 10 21.70 6.23 -3.27
C ALA A 10 21.78 5.20 -2.13
N ALA A 11 20.76 5.10 -1.29
CA ALA A 11 20.65 4.08 -0.24
C ALA A 11 20.44 2.68 -0.84
N TRP A 12 19.65 2.58 -1.90
CA TRP A 12 19.37 1.30 -2.58
C TRP A 12 20.62 0.65 -3.18
N GLU A 13 21.51 1.45 -3.76
CA GLU A 13 22.79 0.95 -4.30
C GLU A 13 23.71 0.39 -3.20
N ARG A 14 23.55 0.86 -1.95
CA ARG A 14 24.31 0.42 -0.77
C ARG A 14 23.43 -0.31 0.24
N ARG A 15 22.37 -0.96 -0.21
CA ARG A 15 21.37 -1.60 0.67
C ARG A 15 21.96 -2.69 1.58
N ASP A 16 23.07 -3.29 1.19
CA ASP A 16 23.79 -4.29 1.99
C ASP A 16 24.44 -3.68 3.26
N GLU A 17 24.58 -2.34 3.31
CA GLU A 17 25.04 -1.58 4.48
C GLU A 17 23.86 -1.12 5.37
N ILE A 18 22.61 -1.35 4.96
CA ILE A 18 21.41 -0.90 5.66
C ILE A 18 20.89 -2.00 6.58
N GLY A 19 20.64 -1.65 7.83
CA GLY A 19 20.13 -2.55 8.87
C GLY A 19 19.27 -1.83 9.90
N PHE A 20 18.93 -2.54 10.97
CA PHE A 20 18.01 -2.05 12.01
C PHE A 20 18.57 -0.86 12.80
N ASP A 21 19.89 -0.78 12.93
CA ASP A 21 20.64 0.28 13.60
C ASP A 21 20.89 1.51 12.71
N THR A 22 20.54 1.45 11.43
CA THR A 22 20.68 2.58 10.51
C THR A 22 19.81 3.75 10.97
N VAL A 23 20.42 4.92 11.11
CA VAL A 23 19.78 6.18 11.53
C VAL A 23 20.09 7.32 10.56
N GLY A 24 19.47 8.48 10.77
CA GLY A 24 19.76 9.69 9.99
C GLY A 24 19.09 9.72 8.62
N PRO A 25 19.68 10.38 7.61
CA PRO A 25 18.99 10.77 6.39
C PRO A 25 18.30 9.64 5.63
N VAL A 26 18.88 8.43 5.64
CA VAL A 26 18.27 7.28 4.94
C VAL A 26 16.98 6.84 5.63
N ARG A 27 16.99 6.71 6.96
CA ARG A 27 15.79 6.34 7.72
C ARG A 27 14.71 7.40 7.57
N ASP A 28 15.10 8.68 7.65
CA ASP A 28 14.17 9.81 7.50
C ASP A 28 13.56 9.85 6.10
N ALA A 29 14.35 9.62 5.05
CA ALA A 29 13.87 9.59 3.67
C ALA A 29 12.90 8.42 3.42
N VAL A 30 13.21 7.22 3.92
CA VAL A 30 12.31 6.06 3.81
C VAL A 30 11.01 6.31 4.57
N ALA A 31 11.08 6.83 5.80
CA ALA A 31 9.90 7.17 6.58
C ALA A 31 9.03 8.23 5.88
N ALA A 32 9.65 9.27 5.31
CA ALA A 32 8.94 10.30 4.55
C ALA A 32 8.28 9.74 3.29
N ALA A 33 8.94 8.82 2.57
CA ALA A 33 8.37 8.18 1.38
C ALA A 33 7.17 7.29 1.73
N LEU A 34 7.28 6.45 2.77
CA LEU A 34 6.16 5.62 3.24
C LEU A 34 4.99 6.48 3.74
N HIS A 35 5.28 7.60 4.41
CA HIS A 35 4.25 8.56 4.81
C HIS A 35 3.56 9.21 3.60
N ALA A 36 4.33 9.59 2.57
CA ALA A 36 3.80 10.17 1.35
C ALA A 36 2.89 9.19 0.61
N LEU A 37 3.26 7.91 0.56
CA LEU A 37 2.43 6.80 0.07
C LEU A 37 1.17 6.62 0.94
N ASP A 38 1.30 6.57 2.27
CA ASP A 38 0.17 6.40 3.20
C ASP A 38 -0.88 7.53 3.07
N ALA A 39 -0.42 8.74 2.77
CA ALA A 39 -1.22 9.94 2.58
C ALA A 39 -1.75 10.10 1.15
N GLY A 40 -1.32 9.26 0.18
CA GLY A 40 -1.71 9.36 -1.22
C GLY A 40 -1.09 10.54 -1.98
N SER A 41 -0.19 11.31 -1.33
CA SER A 41 0.56 12.40 -1.97
C SER A 41 1.66 11.90 -2.93
N ALA A 42 2.00 10.62 -2.85
CA ALA A 42 2.80 9.89 -3.81
C ALA A 42 2.12 8.53 -4.08
N ARG A 43 2.37 7.94 -5.25
CA ARG A 43 1.83 6.63 -5.63
C ARG A 43 2.85 5.85 -6.45
N VAL A 44 2.86 4.52 -6.27
CA VAL A 44 3.87 3.63 -6.89
C VAL A 44 3.78 3.62 -8.40
N ALA A 45 2.59 3.72 -8.97
CA ALA A 45 2.40 3.96 -10.39
C ALA A 45 1.30 5.01 -10.59
N GLU A 46 1.46 5.85 -11.60
CA GLU A 46 0.51 6.89 -11.98
C GLU A 46 0.31 6.95 -13.49
N LYS A 47 -0.84 7.45 -13.91
CA LYS A 47 -1.18 7.60 -15.33
C LYS A 47 -0.62 8.94 -15.83
N VAL A 48 0.36 8.89 -16.73
CA VAL A 48 0.95 10.05 -17.39
C VAL A 48 0.56 10.00 -18.87
N GLY A 49 -0.40 10.85 -19.26
CA GLY A 49 -1.06 10.71 -20.56
C GLY A 49 -1.86 9.40 -20.61
N ASP A 50 -1.60 8.56 -21.61
CA ASP A 50 -2.28 7.27 -21.79
C ASP A 50 -1.53 6.07 -21.19
N ALA A 51 -0.33 6.31 -20.66
CA ALA A 51 0.55 5.29 -20.13
C ALA A 51 0.60 5.32 -18.60
N TRP A 52 0.71 4.14 -18.00
CA TRP A 52 1.08 4.01 -16.60
C TRP A 52 2.60 4.07 -16.47
N VAL A 53 3.07 4.87 -15.52
CA VAL A 53 4.50 5.06 -15.23
C VAL A 53 4.76 4.63 -13.79
N VAL A 54 5.75 3.76 -13.61
CA VAL A 54 6.16 3.27 -12.29
C VAL A 54 7.23 4.16 -11.68
N ASN A 55 6.93 4.70 -10.50
CA ASN A 55 7.87 5.39 -9.64
C ASN A 55 8.74 4.37 -8.89
N GLN A 56 9.75 3.81 -9.56
CA GLN A 56 10.57 2.71 -9.01
C GLN A 56 11.22 3.02 -7.65
N TRP A 57 11.58 4.29 -7.42
CA TRP A 57 12.17 4.71 -6.15
C TRP A 57 11.23 4.49 -4.96
N LEU A 58 9.91 4.55 -5.15
CA LEU A 58 8.94 4.25 -4.09
C LEU A 58 8.94 2.77 -3.73
N LYS A 59 9.10 1.86 -4.70
CA LYS A 59 9.30 0.43 -4.44
C LYS A 59 10.61 0.18 -3.70
N LYS A 60 11.69 0.88 -4.06
CA LYS A 60 12.95 0.84 -3.32
C LYS A 60 12.76 1.30 -1.87
N ALA A 61 12.00 2.37 -1.63
CA ALA A 61 11.72 2.85 -0.27
C ALA A 61 10.98 1.79 0.57
N VAL A 62 9.97 1.13 -0.02
CA VAL A 62 9.26 0.01 0.59
C VAL A 62 10.23 -1.13 0.93
N LEU A 63 11.08 -1.54 0.00
CA LEU A 63 12.03 -2.64 0.24
C LEU A 63 13.08 -2.28 1.30
N LEU A 64 13.62 -1.06 1.27
CA LEU A 64 14.53 -0.55 2.32
C LEU A 64 13.86 -0.55 3.69
N SER A 65 12.54 -0.30 3.76
CA SER A 65 11.82 -0.36 5.04
C SER A 65 11.88 -1.75 5.69
N PHE A 66 11.98 -2.83 4.91
CA PHE A 66 12.11 -4.18 5.48
C PHE A 66 13.50 -4.44 6.07
N LEU A 67 14.53 -3.74 5.58
CA LEU A 67 15.89 -3.78 6.11
C LEU A 67 16.04 -2.88 7.34
N LEU A 68 15.28 -1.78 7.40
CA LEU A 68 15.33 -0.82 8.50
C LEU A 68 14.52 -1.25 9.73
N ASN A 69 13.60 -2.19 9.60
CA ASN A 69 12.72 -2.63 10.68
C ASN A 69 12.95 -4.11 11.02
N ASP A 70 13.19 -4.39 12.30
CA ASP A 70 13.26 -5.76 12.82
C ASP A 70 11.85 -6.32 13.06
N MET A 71 11.76 -7.63 13.22
CA MET A 71 10.55 -8.31 13.61
C MET A 71 10.19 -7.98 15.07
N GLU A 72 8.92 -7.72 15.33
CA GLU A 72 8.43 -7.41 16.67
C GLU A 72 7.13 -8.16 16.97
N PRO A 73 6.83 -8.42 18.26
CA PRO A 73 5.55 -8.99 18.63
C PRO A 73 4.46 -7.92 18.53
N ILE A 74 3.38 -8.21 17.81
CA ILE A 74 2.22 -7.33 17.68
C ILE A 74 1.08 -7.91 18.52
N SER A 75 0.59 -7.16 19.51
CA SER A 75 -0.42 -7.63 20.46
C SER A 75 -1.83 -7.75 19.85
N CYS A 76 -2.79 -8.28 20.63
CA CYS A 76 -4.24 -8.32 20.36
C CYS A 76 -4.74 -9.46 19.45
N GLY A 77 -4.01 -10.57 19.34
CA GLY A 77 -4.51 -11.78 18.70
C GLY A 77 -5.50 -12.56 19.57
N PRO A 78 -6.19 -13.57 19.01
CA PRO A 78 -7.13 -14.42 19.74
C PRO A 78 -6.49 -15.03 20.99
N GLY A 79 -7.22 -15.00 22.11
CA GLY A 79 -6.71 -15.52 23.39
C GLY A 79 -5.50 -14.76 23.97
N GLY A 80 -5.25 -13.53 23.51
CA GLY A 80 -4.09 -12.75 23.92
C GLY A 80 -2.78 -13.15 23.22
N ALA A 81 -2.86 -14.02 22.20
CA ALA A 81 -1.70 -14.41 21.42
C ALA A 81 -1.13 -13.20 20.63
N PRO A 82 0.21 -13.07 20.51
CA PRO A 82 0.81 -12.06 19.64
C PRO A 82 0.88 -12.56 18.19
N TRP A 83 0.95 -11.60 17.26
CA TRP A 83 1.53 -11.81 15.93
C TRP A 83 3.04 -11.51 15.96
N TRP A 84 3.75 -11.85 14.89
CA TRP A 84 5.18 -11.61 14.71
C TRP A 84 5.43 -11.06 13.30
N ASP A 85 5.61 -9.75 13.16
CA ASP A 85 5.81 -9.05 11.88
C ASP A 85 6.63 -7.77 12.11
N LYS A 86 7.10 -7.15 11.03
CA LYS A 86 7.88 -5.89 11.04
C LYS A 86 7.16 -4.72 10.36
N VAL A 87 5.97 -4.95 9.81
CA VAL A 87 5.18 -3.93 9.10
C VAL A 87 4.02 -3.46 9.98
N PRO A 88 4.00 -2.20 10.42
CA PRO A 88 2.93 -1.70 11.27
C PRO A 88 1.61 -1.59 10.48
N SER A 89 0.50 -1.67 11.21
CA SER A 89 -0.83 -1.34 10.68
C SER A 89 -0.90 0.14 10.29
N LYS A 90 -1.60 0.46 9.20
CA LYS A 90 -1.95 1.85 8.84
C LYS A 90 -2.60 2.55 10.01
N PHE A 91 -3.43 1.85 10.78
CA PHE A 91 -4.25 2.39 11.86
C PHE A 91 -3.52 2.47 13.20
N ALA A 92 -2.24 2.08 13.28
CA ALA A 92 -1.47 2.18 14.50
C ALA A 92 -1.45 3.64 15.01
N GLY A 93 -1.91 3.85 16.26
CA GLY A 93 -2.00 5.17 16.88
C GLY A 93 -3.10 6.10 16.33
N TRP A 94 -4.03 5.61 15.51
CA TRP A 94 -5.14 6.44 15.03
C TRP A 94 -6.17 6.70 16.14
N ASN A 95 -6.75 7.90 16.11
CA ASN A 95 -7.86 8.31 16.95
C ASN A 95 -9.08 8.69 16.10
N GLU A 96 -10.19 9.03 16.75
CA GLU A 96 -11.44 9.44 16.09
C GLU A 96 -11.23 10.58 15.09
N ALA A 97 -10.49 11.62 15.46
CA ALA A 97 -10.26 12.78 14.60
C ALA A 97 -9.54 12.38 13.30
N ARG A 98 -8.56 11.48 13.39
CA ARG A 98 -7.84 10.98 12.21
C ARG A 98 -8.73 10.14 11.29
N PHE A 99 -9.59 9.28 11.84
CA PHE A 99 -10.58 8.54 11.03
C PHE A 99 -11.59 9.47 10.35
N ARG A 100 -12.10 10.49 11.07
CA ARG A 100 -13.02 11.47 10.49
C ARG A 100 -12.38 12.27 9.35
N ALA A 101 -11.13 12.69 9.52
CA ALA A 101 -10.40 13.42 8.49
C ALA A 101 -10.11 12.55 7.26
N ALA A 102 -9.80 11.26 7.45
CA ALA A 102 -9.54 10.34 6.34
C ALA A 102 -10.80 9.99 5.52
N GLY A 103 -11.98 10.01 6.14
CA GLY A 103 -13.26 9.97 5.42
C GLY A 103 -13.64 8.63 4.79
N PHE A 104 -12.91 7.55 5.05
CA PHE A 104 -13.28 6.18 4.66
C PHE A 104 -13.86 5.39 5.83
N ARG A 105 -14.50 4.25 5.52
CA ARG A 105 -15.03 3.33 6.51
C ARG A 105 -14.17 2.06 6.57
N ALA A 106 -13.59 1.77 7.73
CA ALA A 106 -12.91 0.51 8.01
C ALA A 106 -13.80 -0.38 8.89
N VAL A 107 -14.42 -1.41 8.29
CA VAL A 107 -15.29 -2.36 9.00
C VAL A 107 -14.43 -3.40 9.70
N PRO A 108 -14.64 -3.70 10.99
CA PRO A 108 -13.93 -4.81 11.65
C PRO A 108 -14.21 -6.13 10.94
N SER A 109 -13.21 -6.93 10.53
CA SER A 109 -11.77 -6.86 10.78
C SER A 109 -10.92 -6.52 9.53
N ALA A 110 -11.15 -5.35 8.90
CA ALA A 110 -10.31 -4.86 7.80
C ALA A 110 -8.86 -4.61 8.24
N ILE A 111 -7.91 -5.12 7.47
CA ILE A 111 -6.47 -5.02 7.76
C ILE A 111 -5.80 -4.22 6.65
N VAL A 112 -5.11 -3.14 7.02
CA VAL A 112 -4.38 -2.28 6.09
C VAL A 112 -2.97 -2.08 6.63
N ARG A 113 -1.95 -2.37 5.83
CA ARG A 113 -0.56 -2.09 6.19
C ARG A 113 -0.22 -0.61 5.97
N HIS A 114 0.65 -0.06 6.82
CA HIS A 114 1.15 1.30 6.64
C HIS A 114 1.79 1.45 5.25
N SER A 115 1.68 2.66 4.68
CA SER A 115 2.01 3.06 3.29
C SER A 115 0.94 2.75 2.24
N ALA A 116 -0.13 2.02 2.57
CA ALA A 116 -1.28 1.95 1.68
C ALA A 116 -2.12 3.23 1.80
N TYR A 117 -2.48 3.83 0.67
CA TYR A 117 -3.43 4.93 0.62
C TYR A 117 -4.86 4.41 0.49
N ILE A 118 -5.75 4.99 1.29
CA ILE A 118 -7.19 4.74 1.24
C ILE A 118 -7.87 6.12 1.15
N ALA A 119 -8.48 6.39 0.01
CA ALA A 119 -9.14 7.66 -0.26
C ALA A 119 -10.46 7.83 0.50
N PRO A 120 -10.98 9.07 0.62
CA PRO A 120 -12.30 9.33 1.17
C PRO A 120 -13.41 8.54 0.45
N SER A 121 -14.48 8.23 1.18
CA SER A 121 -15.64 7.46 0.71
C SER A 121 -15.38 6.01 0.33
N VAL A 122 -14.16 5.48 0.53
CA VAL A 122 -13.89 4.05 0.41
C VAL A 122 -14.58 3.28 1.53
N VAL A 123 -15.09 2.08 1.21
CA VAL A 123 -15.58 1.12 2.21
C VAL A 123 -14.70 -0.11 2.19
N LEU A 124 -14.02 -0.37 3.31
CA LEU A 124 -13.26 -1.57 3.55
C LEU A 124 -14.11 -2.52 4.40
N MET A 125 -14.67 -3.55 3.78
CA MET A 125 -15.21 -4.71 4.48
C MET A 125 -14.07 -5.53 5.12
N PRO A 126 -14.31 -6.64 5.86
CA PRO A 126 -13.23 -7.49 6.34
C PRO A 126 -12.36 -7.99 5.16
N SER A 127 -11.25 -7.32 4.91
CA SER A 127 -10.40 -7.46 3.72
C SER A 127 -8.95 -7.15 4.07
N PHE A 128 -8.04 -7.36 3.12
CA PHE A 128 -6.62 -7.03 3.28
C PHE A 128 -6.15 -6.05 2.20
N VAL A 129 -5.52 -4.95 2.62
CA VAL A 129 -4.85 -4.00 1.72
C VAL A 129 -3.38 -3.91 2.11
N ASN A 130 -2.51 -4.28 1.18
CA ASN A 130 -1.08 -4.37 1.42
C ASN A 130 -0.38 -3.02 1.14
N LEU A 131 0.87 -2.92 1.61
CA LEU A 131 1.73 -1.74 1.50
C LEU A 131 1.87 -1.20 0.06
N GLY A 132 2.04 0.12 -0.06
CA GLY A 132 2.16 0.82 -1.33
C GLY A 132 0.94 0.77 -2.26
N ALA A 133 -0.14 0.08 -1.88
CA ALA A 133 -1.39 0.08 -2.62
C ALA A 133 -2.04 1.48 -2.59
N TYR A 134 -2.79 1.80 -3.64
CA TYR A 134 -3.55 3.04 -3.75
C TYR A 134 -4.99 2.69 -4.06
N VAL A 135 -5.91 2.95 -3.13
CA VAL A 135 -7.36 2.74 -3.32
C VAL A 135 -8.05 4.09 -3.40
N ASP A 136 -8.49 4.48 -4.60
CA ASP A 136 -9.08 5.79 -4.85
C ASP A 136 -10.56 5.89 -4.44
N SER A 137 -11.09 7.11 -4.47
CA SER A 137 -12.34 7.49 -3.80
C SER A 137 -13.56 6.72 -4.31
N GLY A 138 -14.49 6.44 -3.40
CA GLY A 138 -15.78 5.79 -3.73
C GLY A 138 -15.68 4.30 -4.04
N THR A 139 -14.49 3.71 -3.97
CA THR A 139 -14.28 2.28 -4.21
C THR A 139 -14.78 1.41 -3.05
N MET A 140 -15.39 0.28 -3.39
CA MET A 140 -15.82 -0.74 -2.45
C MET A 140 -14.84 -1.93 -2.48
N ILE A 141 -14.27 -2.25 -1.32
CA ILE A 141 -13.46 -3.46 -1.11
C ILE A 141 -14.26 -4.43 -0.25
N ASP A 142 -14.87 -5.43 -0.87
CA ASP A 142 -15.80 -6.35 -0.22
C ASP A 142 -15.11 -7.41 0.65
N THR A 143 -15.94 -8.15 1.38
CA THR A 143 -15.51 -9.16 2.34
C THR A 143 -14.59 -10.20 1.69
N TRP A 144 -13.44 -10.40 2.30
CA TRP A 144 -12.34 -11.27 1.89
C TRP A 144 -11.69 -10.90 0.56
N ALA A 145 -11.96 -9.70 0.03
CA ALA A 145 -11.17 -9.18 -1.05
C ALA A 145 -9.72 -8.87 -0.59
N THR A 146 -8.80 -8.92 -1.54
CA THR A 146 -7.39 -8.61 -1.30
C THR A 146 -6.91 -7.58 -2.31
N VAL A 147 -6.29 -6.51 -1.82
CA VAL A 147 -5.54 -5.54 -2.63
C VAL A 147 -4.06 -5.69 -2.31
N GLY A 148 -3.33 -6.27 -3.26
CA GLY A 148 -1.92 -6.61 -3.13
C GLY A 148 -0.99 -5.40 -3.10
N SER A 149 0.29 -5.66 -2.84
CA SER A 149 1.30 -4.60 -2.73
C SER A 149 1.42 -3.82 -4.02
N CYS A 150 1.53 -2.50 -3.91
CA CYS A 150 1.64 -1.56 -5.03
C CYS A 150 0.42 -1.50 -5.98
N ALA A 151 -0.63 -2.30 -5.77
CA ALA A 151 -1.80 -2.31 -6.66
C ALA A 151 -2.46 -0.92 -6.71
N GLN A 152 -2.93 -0.52 -7.90
CA GLN A 152 -3.58 0.77 -8.14
C GLN A 152 -5.05 0.52 -8.45
N ILE A 153 -5.94 0.90 -7.54
CA ILE A 153 -7.38 0.80 -7.71
C ILE A 153 -7.94 2.20 -7.94
N GLY A 154 -8.63 2.37 -9.06
CA GLY A 154 -9.26 3.60 -9.48
C GLY A 154 -10.44 4.00 -8.60
N LYS A 155 -11.13 5.04 -9.05
CA LYS A 155 -12.31 5.59 -8.39
C LYS A 155 -13.53 4.75 -8.71
N ASN A 156 -14.46 4.68 -7.76
CA ASN A 156 -15.77 4.04 -7.95
C ASN A 156 -15.68 2.58 -8.45
N CYS A 157 -14.59 1.88 -8.15
CA CYS A 157 -14.48 0.47 -8.46
C CYS A 157 -15.30 -0.36 -7.46
N HIS A 158 -15.74 -1.54 -7.89
CA HIS A 158 -16.31 -2.55 -6.99
C HIS A 158 -15.46 -3.80 -7.03
N ILE A 159 -14.65 -4.02 -5.99
CA ILE A 159 -13.86 -5.23 -5.81
C ILE A 159 -14.69 -6.19 -4.95
N SER A 160 -15.41 -7.09 -5.62
CA SER A 160 -16.43 -7.95 -4.98
C SER A 160 -15.82 -8.99 -4.04
N GLY A 161 -16.69 -9.64 -3.26
CA GLY A 161 -16.29 -10.56 -2.19
C GLY A 161 -15.33 -11.67 -2.64
N GLY A 162 -14.18 -11.75 -1.98
CA GLY A 162 -13.15 -12.74 -2.28
C GLY A 162 -12.40 -12.52 -3.58
N ALA A 163 -12.53 -11.36 -4.23
CA ALA A 163 -11.70 -11.02 -5.38
C ALA A 163 -10.27 -10.67 -4.92
N GLY A 164 -9.27 -11.16 -5.64
CA GLY A 164 -7.87 -10.85 -5.36
C GLY A 164 -7.25 -9.99 -6.46
N ILE A 165 -6.61 -8.92 -6.02
CA ILE A 165 -5.78 -8.05 -6.84
C ILE A 165 -4.33 -8.31 -6.43
N GLY A 166 -3.57 -8.96 -7.32
CA GLY A 166 -2.21 -9.40 -7.05
C GLY A 166 -1.25 -8.26 -6.72
N GLY A 167 -0.30 -8.53 -5.82
CA GLY A 167 0.75 -7.58 -5.46
C GLY A 167 1.98 -7.71 -6.36
N VAL A 168 2.61 -6.58 -6.69
CA VAL A 168 3.85 -6.55 -7.47
C VAL A 168 4.81 -5.54 -6.86
N LEU A 169 5.67 -6.03 -5.95
CA LEU A 169 6.75 -5.22 -5.38
C LEU A 169 8.06 -5.39 -6.15
N GLU A 170 8.38 -6.64 -6.51
CA GLU A 170 9.50 -6.99 -7.37
C GLU A 170 9.00 -7.74 -8.61
N PRO A 171 9.66 -7.58 -9.76
CA PRO A 171 10.83 -6.72 -9.99
C PRO A 171 10.48 -5.23 -10.03
N LEU A 172 11.47 -4.36 -9.78
CA LEU A 172 11.24 -2.90 -9.60
C LEU A 172 10.54 -2.26 -10.81
N GLN A 173 10.94 -2.64 -12.01
CA GLN A 173 10.41 -2.11 -13.27
C GLN A 173 9.02 -2.64 -13.65
N ALA A 174 8.53 -3.70 -13.01
CA ALA A 174 7.23 -4.27 -13.39
C ALA A 174 6.09 -3.34 -13.00
N ASP A 175 5.10 -3.22 -13.87
CA ASP A 175 3.86 -2.53 -13.53
C ASP A 175 3.14 -3.28 -12.40
N PRO A 176 2.56 -2.55 -11.42
CA PRO A 176 1.63 -3.16 -10.50
C PRO A 176 0.35 -3.56 -11.21
N VAL A 177 -0.46 -4.40 -10.58
CA VAL A 177 -1.83 -4.61 -11.03
C VAL A 177 -2.58 -3.29 -10.94
N ILE A 178 -3.26 -2.92 -12.02
CA ILE A 178 -4.02 -1.68 -12.14
C ILE A 178 -5.46 -2.04 -12.49
N ILE A 179 -6.38 -1.52 -11.69
CA ILE A 179 -7.80 -1.49 -11.96
C ILE A 179 -8.15 -0.01 -12.18
N GLU A 180 -8.44 0.40 -13.41
CA GLU A 180 -8.80 1.78 -13.72
C GLU A 180 -10.20 2.13 -13.16
N ASP A 181 -10.59 3.39 -13.34
CA ASP A 181 -11.82 3.94 -12.74
C ASP A 181 -13.07 3.15 -13.20
N SER A 182 -14.06 3.07 -12.31
CA SER A 182 -15.40 2.50 -12.56
C SER A 182 -15.47 1.01 -12.91
N CYS A 183 -14.39 0.23 -12.76
CA CYS A 183 -14.42 -1.20 -13.01
C CYS A 183 -15.24 -1.98 -11.96
N PHE A 184 -15.95 -3.00 -12.42
CA PHE A 184 -16.58 -4.02 -11.57
C PHE A 184 -15.80 -5.34 -11.65
N ILE A 185 -15.16 -5.73 -10.55
CA ILE A 185 -14.46 -7.02 -10.43
C ILE A 185 -15.36 -7.99 -9.67
N GLY A 186 -15.84 -9.01 -10.39
CA GLY A 186 -16.76 -10.02 -9.87
C GLY A 186 -16.19 -10.84 -8.71
N ALA A 187 -17.08 -11.45 -7.93
CA ALA A 187 -16.69 -12.24 -6.78
C ALA A 187 -15.78 -13.41 -7.20
N ARG A 188 -14.73 -13.68 -6.41
CA ARG A 188 -13.74 -14.74 -6.65
C ARG A 188 -12.89 -14.60 -7.91
N SER A 189 -13.00 -13.48 -8.63
CA SER A 189 -12.07 -13.16 -9.71
C SER A 189 -10.69 -12.83 -9.15
N GLU A 190 -9.67 -13.10 -9.95
CA GLU A 190 -8.29 -12.76 -9.62
C GLU A 190 -7.68 -11.96 -10.78
N VAL A 191 -7.03 -10.85 -10.48
CA VAL A 191 -6.24 -10.07 -11.43
C VAL A 191 -4.83 -9.96 -10.86
N ALA A 192 -3.84 -10.56 -11.51
CA ALA A 192 -2.49 -10.68 -10.97
C ALA A 192 -1.42 -10.24 -11.99
N GLU A 193 -0.16 -10.27 -11.55
CA GLU A 193 1.02 -10.22 -12.44
C GLU A 193 1.11 -8.97 -13.35
N GLY A 194 0.70 -7.81 -12.83
CA GLY A 194 0.81 -6.53 -13.55
C GLY A 194 -0.27 -6.30 -14.60
N VAL A 195 -1.31 -7.13 -14.64
CA VAL A 195 -2.45 -6.93 -15.54
C VAL A 195 -3.12 -5.57 -15.28
N ILE A 196 -3.52 -4.93 -16.38
CA ILE A 196 -4.28 -3.68 -16.37
C ILE A 196 -5.71 -3.96 -16.84
N VAL A 197 -6.68 -3.73 -15.96
CA VAL A 197 -8.11 -3.65 -16.32
C VAL A 197 -8.42 -2.19 -16.62
N ARG A 198 -8.80 -1.91 -17.86
CA ARG A 198 -9.08 -0.56 -18.36
C ARG A 198 -10.43 -0.06 -17.86
N GLU A 199 -10.61 1.25 -17.88
CA GLU A 199 -11.78 1.96 -17.35
C GLU A 199 -13.11 1.39 -17.87
N GLY A 200 -14.07 1.26 -16.94
CA GLY A 200 -15.43 0.70 -17.18
C GLY A 200 -15.54 -0.80 -16.97
#